data_AF-A0A3D3Q888-F1
#
_entry.id   AF-A0A3D3Q888-F1
#
_cell.length_a   1.000
_cell.length_b   1.000
_cell.length_c   1.000
_cell.angle_alpha   90.00
_cell.angle_beta   90.00
_cell.angle_gamma   90.00
#
_symmetry.space_group_name_H-M   'P 1'
#
loop_
_entity.id
_entity.type
_entity.pdbx_description
1 polymer ?
#
loop_
_entity_poly.entity_id
_entity_poly.type
_entity_poly.pdbx_seq_one_letter_code
_entity_poly.pdbx_strand_id
1 'polypeptide(L)'
;GRTILGLLEERGFAFDSLTLLASERSAGQRLSIGRNEYVVEALADGWHGDVDLALVSAGSAVSKRALPPAAANGTVCIDNSSAWRMTEGVPLVIPEINASALAEVGRDGRGGIVANPNCTAITALMPLGPLHKAFGLTSLITSSYQSTSGAGQKGLRELLEQVEKLHGQEDLLSRAGREPEALPTGEVFGRTIAYNVVPRVERFDPNG
;
A
#
# COMPACT_ATOMS: atom_id res chain seq x y z
N GLY A 1 -0.04 1.92 7.52
CA GLY A 1 -0.08 2.17 8.97
C GLY A 1 -0.50 3.59 9.27
N ARG A 2 0.44 4.54 9.33
CA ARG A 2 0.18 5.93 9.77
C ARG A 2 -0.99 6.63 9.05
N THR A 3 -1.09 6.51 7.73
CA THR A 3 -2.22 7.09 6.97
C THR A 3 -3.56 6.46 7.35
N ILE A 4 -3.61 5.15 7.60
CA ILE A 4 -4.83 4.49 8.07
C ILE A 4 -5.25 5.07 9.42
N LEU A 5 -4.30 5.21 10.36
CA LEU A 5 -4.59 5.79 11.68
C LEU A 5 -5.11 7.22 11.60
N GLY A 6 -4.47 8.06 10.77
CA GLY A 6 -4.93 9.43 10.54
C GLY A 6 -6.34 9.48 9.94
N LEU A 7 -6.66 8.58 9.00
CA LEU A 7 -8.00 8.49 8.40
C LEU A 7 -9.06 7.98 9.38
N LEU A 8 -8.72 7.05 10.28
CA LEU A 8 -9.64 6.61 11.33
C LEU A 8 -10.01 7.78 12.25
N GLU A 9 -9.03 8.60 12.63
CA GLU A 9 -9.25 9.81 13.42
C GLU A 9 -10.05 10.86 12.66
N GLU A 10 -9.62 11.23 11.44
CA GLU A 10 -10.27 12.25 10.60
C GLU A 10 -11.74 11.92 10.34
N ARG A 11 -12.05 10.64 10.12
CA ARG A 11 -13.42 10.18 9.85
C ARG A 11 -14.23 9.88 11.11
N GLY A 12 -13.63 10.00 12.30
CA GLY A 12 -14.26 9.60 13.55
C GLY A 12 -14.76 8.16 13.51
N PHE A 13 -13.97 7.25 12.93
CA PHE A 13 -14.37 5.86 12.74
C PHE A 13 -14.61 5.21 14.12
N ALA A 14 -15.81 4.68 14.33
CA ALA A 14 -16.19 4.10 15.62
C ALA A 14 -15.58 2.70 15.79
N PHE A 15 -14.97 2.47 16.94
CA PHE A 15 -14.46 1.17 17.38
C PHE A 15 -14.44 1.13 18.91
N ASP A 16 -14.67 -0.05 19.49
CA ASP A 16 -14.60 -0.26 20.95
C ASP A 16 -13.16 -0.41 21.43
N SER A 17 -12.29 -1.01 20.61
CA SER A 17 -10.88 -1.22 20.89
C SER A 17 -10.04 -1.10 19.61
N LEU A 18 -8.75 -0.81 19.77
CA LEU A 18 -7.79 -0.72 18.67
C LEU A 18 -6.46 -1.35 19.08
N THR A 19 -6.04 -2.36 18.33
CA THR A 19 -4.76 -3.04 18.49
C THR A 19 -3.83 -2.67 17.33
N LEU A 20 -2.61 -2.25 17.65
CA LEU A 20 -1.60 -1.87 16.65
C LEU A 20 -0.53 -2.96 16.54
N LEU A 21 -0.51 -3.70 15.44
CA LEU A 21 0.44 -4.80 15.22
C LEU A 21 1.51 -4.41 14.19
N ALA A 22 2.76 -4.72 14.50
CA ALA A 22 3.90 -4.48 13.60
C ALA A 22 4.99 -5.55 13.75
N SER A 23 6.11 -5.40 13.04
CA SER A 23 7.32 -6.20 13.28
C SER A 23 7.90 -5.92 14.68
N GLU A 24 8.66 -6.86 15.24
CA GLU A 24 9.39 -6.67 16.52
C GLU A 24 10.17 -5.36 16.61
N ARG A 25 10.80 -4.92 15.51
CA ARG A 25 11.54 -3.64 15.45
C ARG A 25 10.69 -2.42 15.86
N SER A 26 9.38 -2.48 15.64
CA SER A 26 8.47 -1.37 15.93
C SER A 26 7.67 -1.57 17.21
N ALA A 27 7.80 -2.72 17.88
CA ALA A 27 7.11 -2.98 19.13
C ALA A 27 7.57 -2.00 20.23
N GLY A 28 6.63 -1.58 21.08
CA GLY A 28 6.85 -0.59 22.13
C GLY A 28 6.76 0.87 21.67
N GLN A 29 6.68 1.15 20.35
CA GLN A 29 6.41 2.51 19.88
C GLN A 29 5.02 2.97 20.35
N ARG A 30 4.91 4.24 20.72
CA ARG A 30 3.65 4.87 21.08
C ARG A 30 3.15 5.71 19.92
N LEU A 31 1.89 5.51 19.54
CA LEU A 31 1.22 6.25 18.47
C LEU A 31 -0.08 6.85 19.01
N SER A 32 -0.34 8.09 18.65
CA SER A 32 -1.57 8.78 19.06
C SER A 32 -2.64 8.71 17.98
N ILE A 33 -3.89 8.53 18.40
CA ILE A 33 -5.11 8.79 17.62
C ILE A 33 -5.95 9.74 18.47
N GLY A 34 -6.15 10.96 17.99
CA GLY A 34 -6.78 12.02 18.77
C GLY A 34 -6.08 12.25 20.10
N ARG A 35 -6.82 12.05 21.20
CA ARG A 35 -6.30 12.21 22.57
C ARG A 35 -5.79 10.91 23.19
N ASN A 36 -5.97 9.78 22.51
CA ASN A 36 -5.62 8.46 23.01
C ASN A 36 -4.24 8.05 22.51
N GLU A 37 -3.50 7.33 23.34
CA GLU A 37 -2.21 6.76 23.00
C GLU A 37 -2.30 5.23 22.97
N TYR A 38 -1.72 4.63 21.93
CA TYR A 38 -1.70 3.19 21.71
C TYR A 38 -0.26 2.72 21.60
N VAL A 39 0.02 1.59 22.25
CA VAL A 39 1.33 0.93 22.16
C VAL A 39 1.29 -0.04 20.98
N VAL A 40 2.32 0.02 20.14
CA VAL A 40 2.51 -0.93 19.05
C VAL A 40 3.03 -2.25 19.62
N GLU A 41 2.34 -3.34 19.31
CA GLU A 41 2.69 -4.70 19.70
C GLU A 41 3.35 -5.44 18.53
N ALA A 42 4.18 -6.44 18.85
CA ALA A 42 4.72 -7.33 17.84
C ALA A 42 3.63 -8.29 17.35
N LEU A 43 3.50 -8.44 16.03
CA LEU A 43 2.63 -9.44 15.43
C LEU A 43 3.21 -10.84 15.73
N ALA A 44 2.54 -11.58 16.61
CA ALA A 44 2.94 -12.94 16.98
C ALA A 44 2.77 -13.93 15.81
N ASP A 45 3.62 -14.96 15.75
CA ASP A 45 3.59 -16.00 14.71
C ASP A 45 2.33 -16.89 14.75
N GLY A 46 1.53 -16.79 15.81
CA GLY A 46 0.23 -17.47 15.98
C GLY A 46 -0.97 -16.53 16.07
N TRP A 47 -0.83 -15.27 15.61
CA TRP A 47 -1.95 -14.34 15.60
C TRP A 47 -3.08 -14.89 14.71
N HIS A 48 -4.26 -15.04 15.32
CA HIS A 48 -5.42 -15.69 14.71
C HIS A 48 -6.66 -14.80 14.79
N GLY A 49 -6.48 -13.48 14.82
CA GLY A 49 -7.59 -12.56 14.61
C GLY A 49 -8.54 -12.44 15.79
N ASP A 50 -8.04 -11.98 16.94
CA ASP A 50 -8.87 -11.59 18.10
C ASP A 50 -9.51 -10.20 17.90
N VAL A 51 -9.95 -9.90 16.67
CA VAL A 51 -10.56 -8.62 16.25
C VAL A 51 -11.60 -8.85 15.16
N ASP A 52 -12.59 -7.98 15.07
CA ASP A 52 -13.63 -8.06 14.03
C ASP A 52 -13.09 -7.64 12.65
N LEU A 53 -12.22 -6.61 12.62
CA LEU A 53 -11.68 -6.02 11.41
C LEU A 53 -10.17 -5.80 11.52
N ALA A 54 -9.42 -6.30 10.55
CA ALA A 54 -7.98 -6.09 10.41
C ALA A 54 -7.65 -5.29 9.14
N LEU A 55 -7.06 -4.10 9.32
CA LEU A 55 -6.57 -3.25 8.21
C LEU A 55 -5.06 -3.46 8.02
N VAL A 56 -4.68 -4.19 6.97
CA VAL A 56 -3.34 -4.78 6.85
C VAL A 56 -2.54 -4.05 5.78
N SER A 57 -1.38 -3.54 6.16
CA SER A 57 -0.45 -2.87 5.25
C SER A 57 1.00 -3.24 5.60
N ALA A 58 1.24 -4.54 5.77
CA ALA A 58 2.51 -5.11 6.25
C ALA A 58 3.31 -5.86 5.15
N GLY A 59 2.80 -5.87 3.91
CA GLY A 59 3.43 -6.54 2.77
C GLY A 59 2.99 -8.00 2.60
N SER A 60 3.23 -8.54 1.41
CA SER A 60 2.61 -9.79 0.96
C SER A 60 3.05 -11.03 1.75
N ALA A 61 4.29 -11.07 2.24
CA ALA A 61 4.79 -12.20 3.04
C ALA A 61 4.07 -12.31 4.40
N VAL A 62 3.94 -11.18 5.10
CA VAL A 62 3.20 -11.11 6.38
C VAL A 62 1.73 -11.45 6.16
N SER A 63 1.14 -10.87 5.10
CA SER A 63 -0.26 -11.10 4.73
C SER A 63 -0.57 -12.59 4.52
N LYS A 64 0.26 -13.30 3.73
CA LYS A 64 0.08 -14.73 3.45
C LYS A 64 0.15 -15.61 4.71
N ARG A 65 0.94 -15.20 5.71
CA ARG A 65 1.11 -15.93 6.96
C ARG A 65 -0.03 -15.65 7.95
N ALA A 66 -0.39 -14.39 8.12
CA ALA A 66 -1.23 -13.94 9.23
C ALA A 66 -2.73 -13.92 8.91
N LEU A 67 -3.13 -13.66 7.67
CA LEU A 67 -4.55 -13.46 7.35
C LEU A 67 -5.38 -14.73 7.24
N PRO A 68 -4.86 -15.86 6.73
CA PRO A 68 -5.65 -17.10 6.67
C PRO A 68 -6.17 -17.58 8.04
N PRO A 69 -5.34 -17.69 9.10
CA PRO A 69 -5.85 -18.11 10.40
C PRO A 69 -6.80 -17.08 11.02
N ALA A 70 -6.54 -15.78 10.84
CA ALA A 70 -7.43 -14.73 11.33
C ALA A 70 -8.81 -14.75 10.65
N ALA A 71 -8.84 -14.88 9.32
CA ALA A 71 -10.08 -15.00 8.57
C ALA A 71 -10.88 -16.26 8.95
N ALA A 72 -10.17 -17.38 9.20
CA ALA A 72 -10.80 -18.61 9.68
C ALA A 72 -11.43 -18.47 11.07
N ASN A 73 -10.93 -17.54 11.91
CA ASN A 73 -11.45 -17.27 13.24
C ASN A 73 -12.54 -16.17 13.28
N GLY A 74 -13.01 -15.68 12.13
CA GLY A 74 -14.08 -14.69 12.09
C GLY A 74 -13.64 -13.27 11.72
N THR A 75 -12.33 -12.97 11.66
CA THR A 75 -11.86 -11.62 11.32
C THR A 75 -12.09 -11.30 9.85
N VAL A 76 -12.61 -10.10 9.57
CA VAL A 76 -12.56 -9.51 8.23
C VAL A 76 -11.20 -8.84 8.03
N CYS A 77 -10.41 -9.37 7.10
CA CYS A 77 -9.07 -8.89 6.80
C CYS A 77 -9.08 -8.06 5.50
N ILE A 78 -8.78 -6.76 5.57
CA ILE A 78 -8.59 -5.90 4.39
C ILE A 78 -7.08 -5.76 4.11
N ASP A 79 -6.61 -6.40 3.04
CA ASP A 79 -5.20 -6.50 2.72
C ASP A 79 -4.75 -5.48 1.66
N ASN A 80 -3.89 -4.55 2.06
CA ASN A 80 -3.24 -3.58 1.16
C ASN A 80 -1.93 -4.09 0.56
N SER A 81 -1.84 -5.39 0.29
CA SER A 81 -0.71 -6.01 -0.39
C SER A 81 -1.13 -6.61 -1.74
N SER A 82 -0.17 -7.17 -2.47
CA SER A 82 -0.45 -7.92 -3.70
C SER A 82 -0.83 -9.39 -3.45
N ALA A 83 -0.74 -9.87 -2.20
CA ALA A 83 -0.81 -11.29 -1.86
C ALA A 83 -2.05 -12.01 -2.39
N TRP A 84 -3.20 -11.34 -2.36
CA TRP A 84 -4.51 -11.98 -2.57
C TRP A 84 -5.26 -11.45 -3.81
N ARG A 85 -4.68 -10.52 -4.56
CA ARG A 85 -5.38 -9.81 -5.65
C ARG A 85 -5.89 -10.72 -6.77
N MET A 86 -5.22 -11.86 -6.97
CA MET A 86 -5.53 -12.85 -8.01
C MET A 86 -6.06 -14.17 -7.42
N THR A 87 -6.36 -14.20 -6.11
CA THR A 87 -6.81 -15.43 -5.45
C THR A 87 -8.30 -15.63 -5.69
N GLU A 88 -8.67 -16.80 -6.21
CA GLU A 88 -10.06 -17.19 -6.39
C GLU A 88 -10.81 -17.14 -5.06
N GLY A 89 -12.03 -16.58 -5.07
CA GLY A 89 -12.84 -16.40 -3.86
C GLY A 89 -12.45 -15.22 -2.98
N VAL A 90 -11.34 -14.52 -3.24
CA VAL A 90 -11.00 -13.28 -2.54
C VAL A 90 -11.43 -12.06 -3.36
N PRO A 91 -12.37 -11.24 -2.89
CA PRO A 91 -12.81 -10.06 -3.63
C PRO A 91 -11.72 -8.98 -3.67
N LEU A 92 -11.49 -8.44 -4.87
CA LEU A 92 -10.63 -7.28 -5.13
C LEU A 92 -11.51 -6.03 -5.26
N VAL A 93 -11.46 -5.11 -4.29
CA VAL A 93 -12.56 -4.12 -4.12
C VAL A 93 -12.09 -2.67 -4.21
N ILE A 94 -12.81 -1.89 -5.02
CA ILE A 94 -12.89 -0.43 -4.98
C ILE A 94 -14.34 -0.11 -4.57
N PRO A 95 -14.60 0.40 -3.36
CA PRO A 95 -15.96 0.54 -2.84
C PRO A 95 -16.91 1.29 -3.78
N GLU A 96 -16.45 2.35 -4.43
CA GLU A 96 -17.24 3.19 -5.33
C GLU A 96 -17.58 2.51 -6.67
N ILE A 97 -16.97 1.36 -6.96
CA ILE A 97 -17.11 0.64 -8.24
C ILE A 97 -17.80 -0.72 -8.04
N ASN A 98 -17.33 -1.52 -7.10
CA ASN A 98 -17.77 -2.92 -6.94
C ASN A 98 -17.98 -3.34 -5.48
N ALA A 99 -18.48 -2.45 -4.61
CA ALA A 99 -18.81 -2.78 -3.22
C ALA A 99 -19.74 -3.99 -3.04
N SER A 100 -20.56 -4.34 -4.04
CA SER A 100 -21.40 -5.55 -3.99
C SER A 100 -20.59 -6.84 -3.85
N ALA A 101 -19.31 -6.85 -4.22
CA ALA A 101 -18.41 -7.99 -4.02
C ALA A 101 -18.14 -8.27 -2.52
N LEU A 102 -18.44 -7.33 -1.63
CA LEU A 102 -18.34 -7.50 -0.18
C LEU A 102 -19.58 -8.15 0.43
N ALA A 103 -20.64 -8.42 -0.35
CA ALA A 103 -21.94 -8.82 0.19
C ALA A 103 -21.86 -10.04 1.12
N GLU A 104 -20.99 -11.02 0.84
CA GLU A 104 -20.82 -12.23 1.65
C GLU A 104 -19.68 -12.15 2.67
N VAL A 105 -18.85 -11.11 2.63
CA VAL A 105 -17.72 -10.95 3.55
C VAL A 105 -18.23 -10.50 4.92
N GLY A 106 -17.85 -11.18 5.99
CA GLY A 106 -18.30 -10.82 7.34
C GLY A 106 -19.70 -11.33 7.71
N ARG A 107 -20.44 -11.95 6.76
CA ARG A 107 -21.82 -12.38 7.00
C ARG A 107 -21.90 -13.51 8.00
N ASP A 108 -22.88 -13.43 8.90
CA ASP A 108 -23.15 -14.42 9.94
C ASP A 108 -21.95 -14.69 10.88
N GLY A 109 -21.08 -13.69 11.07
CA GLY A 109 -19.86 -13.84 11.88
C GLY A 109 -18.74 -14.62 11.18
N ARG A 110 -18.88 -14.93 9.88
CA ARG A 110 -17.81 -15.52 9.09
C ARG A 110 -16.80 -14.45 8.70
N GLY A 111 -15.54 -14.70 8.99
CA GLY A 111 -14.43 -13.85 8.55
C GLY A 111 -14.21 -13.94 7.04
N GLY A 112 -13.16 -13.28 6.57
CA GLY A 112 -12.82 -13.31 5.16
C GLY A 112 -11.66 -12.39 4.83
N ILE A 113 -11.03 -12.61 3.68
CA ILE A 113 -9.99 -11.73 3.17
C ILE A 113 -10.57 -10.90 2.04
N VAL A 114 -10.27 -9.61 2.03
CA VAL A 114 -10.58 -8.65 0.97
C VAL A 114 -9.26 -8.07 0.49
N ALA A 115 -9.00 -8.14 -0.81
CA ALA A 115 -7.81 -7.55 -1.40
C ALA A 115 -8.04 -6.09 -1.78
N ASN A 116 -7.11 -5.22 -1.42
CA ASN A 116 -7.06 -3.85 -1.93
C ASN A 116 -6.28 -3.82 -3.26
N PRO A 117 -6.80 -3.17 -4.31
CA PRO A 117 -6.12 -3.09 -5.59
C PRO A 117 -4.81 -2.30 -5.54
N ASN A 118 -4.05 -2.37 -6.65
CA ASN A 118 -2.88 -1.53 -6.84
C ASN A 118 -3.30 -0.05 -6.87
N CYS A 119 -2.50 0.84 -6.26
CA CYS A 119 -2.80 2.27 -6.21
C CYS A 119 -2.99 2.92 -7.59
N THR A 120 -2.21 2.51 -8.59
CA THR A 120 -2.34 2.99 -9.98
C THR A 120 -3.64 2.50 -10.61
N ALA A 121 -4.07 1.28 -10.30
CA ALA A 121 -5.37 0.77 -10.74
C ALA A 121 -6.52 1.54 -10.08
N ILE A 122 -6.47 1.80 -8.76
CA ILE A 122 -7.51 2.57 -8.05
C ILE A 122 -7.64 3.97 -8.66
N THR A 123 -6.52 4.67 -8.82
CA THR A 123 -6.51 6.04 -9.36
C THR A 123 -7.03 6.12 -10.80
N ALA A 124 -6.72 5.14 -11.65
CA ALA A 124 -7.26 5.07 -13.00
C ALA A 124 -8.75 4.68 -13.01
N LEU A 125 -9.14 3.69 -12.20
CA LEU A 125 -10.49 3.13 -12.24
C LEU A 125 -11.54 4.02 -11.58
N MET A 126 -11.19 4.84 -10.59
CA MET A 126 -12.13 5.77 -9.96
C MET A 126 -12.90 6.65 -10.97
N PRO A 127 -12.24 7.36 -11.90
CA PRO A 127 -12.94 8.10 -12.96
C PRO A 127 -13.43 7.22 -14.12
N LEU A 128 -12.75 6.11 -14.41
CA LEU A 128 -13.08 5.27 -15.57
C LEU A 128 -14.24 4.31 -15.31
N GLY A 129 -14.50 3.90 -14.07
CA GLY A 129 -15.57 2.98 -13.69
C GLY A 129 -16.95 3.48 -14.13
N PRO A 130 -17.33 4.73 -13.82
CA PRO A 130 -18.56 5.33 -14.33
C PRO A 130 -18.63 5.38 -15.86
N LEU A 131 -17.53 5.72 -16.53
CA LEU A 131 -17.47 5.77 -18.01
C LEU A 131 -17.62 4.38 -18.62
N HIS A 132 -17.00 3.37 -18.04
CA HIS A 132 -17.15 1.98 -18.45
C HIS A 132 -18.60 1.52 -18.30
N LYS A 133 -19.26 1.83 -17.17
CA LYS A 133 -20.67 1.48 -16.96
C LYS A 133 -21.61 2.15 -17.96
N ALA A 134 -21.32 3.39 -18.35
CA ALA A 134 -22.17 4.15 -19.28
C ALA A 134 -21.93 3.80 -20.76
N PHE A 135 -20.68 3.51 -21.15
CA PHE A 135 -20.28 3.45 -22.55
C PHE A 135 -19.57 2.15 -22.95
N GLY A 136 -19.27 1.26 -22.01
CA GLY A 136 -18.60 -0.01 -22.28
C GLY A 136 -17.15 0.16 -22.73
N LEU A 137 -16.30 0.78 -21.91
CA LEU A 137 -14.86 0.94 -22.20
C LEU A 137 -14.22 -0.41 -22.58
N THR A 138 -13.63 -0.49 -23.78
CA THR A 138 -13.05 -1.73 -24.34
C THR A 138 -11.53 -1.79 -24.26
N SER A 139 -10.85 -0.65 -24.18
CA SER A 139 -9.39 -0.57 -24.13
C SER A 139 -8.93 0.69 -23.40
N LEU A 140 -7.73 0.63 -22.82
CA LEU A 140 -7.11 1.72 -22.10
C LEU A 140 -5.59 1.67 -22.34
N ILE A 141 -5.01 2.82 -22.70
CA ILE A 141 -3.56 3.02 -22.72
C ILE A 141 -3.25 4.04 -21.63
N THR A 142 -2.35 3.70 -20.71
CA THR A 142 -1.99 4.59 -19.59
C THR A 142 -0.49 4.85 -19.55
N SER A 143 -0.12 6.09 -19.29
CA SER A 143 1.23 6.46 -18.84
C SER A 143 1.10 7.02 -17.42
N SER A 144 1.78 6.40 -16.46
CA SER A 144 1.67 6.79 -15.05
C SER A 144 2.85 7.65 -14.62
N TYR A 145 2.57 8.65 -13.78
CA TYR A 145 3.57 9.50 -13.12
C TYR A 145 3.47 9.23 -11.62
N GLN A 146 4.18 8.19 -11.17
CA GLN A 146 4.05 7.68 -9.81
C GLN A 146 4.97 8.41 -8.84
N SER A 147 4.46 8.71 -7.65
CA SER A 147 5.24 9.30 -6.57
C SER A 147 6.18 8.27 -5.92
N THR A 148 7.32 8.73 -5.41
CA THR A 148 8.29 7.90 -4.67
C THR A 148 7.73 7.34 -3.37
N SER A 149 6.63 7.89 -2.86
CA SER A 149 5.91 7.36 -1.70
C SER A 149 5.36 5.95 -1.93
N GLY A 150 5.14 5.54 -3.19
CA GLY A 150 4.78 4.17 -3.56
C GLY A 150 5.85 3.13 -3.18
N ALA A 151 7.12 3.53 -3.16
CA ALA A 151 8.23 2.71 -2.67
C ALA A 151 8.44 2.82 -1.14
N GLY A 152 7.47 3.42 -0.44
CA GLY A 152 7.47 3.59 1.01
C GLY A 152 8.50 4.60 1.52
N GLN A 153 8.74 4.56 2.83
CA GLN A 153 9.61 5.53 3.52
C GLN A 153 11.08 5.46 3.08
N LYS A 154 11.52 4.35 2.47
CA LYS A 154 12.87 4.27 1.89
C LYS A 154 12.96 5.09 0.59
N GLY A 155 11.98 4.93 -0.31
CA GLY A 155 11.95 5.69 -1.56
C GLY A 155 11.82 7.20 -1.35
N LEU A 156 11.00 7.63 -0.39
CA LEU A 156 10.90 9.05 -0.03
C LEU A 156 12.24 9.60 0.50
N ARG A 157 12.91 8.87 1.39
CA ARG A 157 14.23 9.28 1.91
C ARG A 157 15.29 9.34 0.83
N GLU A 158 15.35 8.34 -0.04
CA GLU A 158 16.29 8.31 -1.17
C GLU A 158 16.10 9.53 -2.09
N LEU A 159 14.86 9.91 -2.39
CA LEU A 159 14.58 11.14 -3.15
C LEU A 159 15.11 12.39 -2.43
N LEU A 160 14.80 12.56 -1.15
CA LEU A 160 15.20 13.74 -0.38
C LEU A 160 16.72 13.85 -0.24
N GLU A 161 17.40 12.74 0.04
CA GLU A 161 18.87 12.68 0.09
C GLU A 161 19.51 13.03 -1.26
N GLN A 162 18.92 12.59 -2.37
CA GLN A 162 19.42 12.96 -3.70
C GLN A 162 19.20 14.44 -4.02
N VAL A 163 18.05 15.02 -3.63
CA VAL A 163 17.79 16.46 -3.78
C VAL A 163 18.83 17.28 -3.01
N GLU A 164 19.11 16.89 -1.76
CA GLU A 164 20.12 17.56 -0.93
C GLU A 164 21.53 17.45 -1.52
N LYS A 165 21.94 16.26 -1.98
CA LYS A 165 23.26 16.05 -2.60
C LYS A 165 23.46 16.85 -3.89
N LEU A 166 22.37 17.08 -4.64
CA LEU A 166 22.40 17.81 -5.90
C LEU A 166 22.27 19.33 -5.72
N HIS A 167 21.96 19.79 -4.51
CA HIS A 167 21.88 21.22 -4.22
C HIS A 167 23.26 21.88 -4.42
N GLY A 168 23.32 22.89 -5.30
CA GLY A 168 24.58 23.56 -5.67
C GLY A 168 25.45 22.75 -6.64
N GLN A 169 24.97 21.60 -7.14
CA GLN A 169 25.63 20.77 -8.14
C GLN A 169 24.75 20.58 -9.39
N GLU A 170 23.84 21.52 -9.67
CA GLU A 170 22.85 21.41 -10.75
C GLU A 170 23.49 21.28 -12.14
N ASP A 171 24.72 21.80 -12.31
CA ASP A 171 25.50 21.61 -13.54
C ASP A 171 25.73 20.14 -13.89
N LEU A 172 25.77 19.23 -12.90
CA LEU A 172 25.87 17.79 -13.14
C LEU A 172 24.65 17.24 -13.88
N LEU A 173 23.47 17.82 -13.67
CA LEU A 173 22.23 17.39 -14.33
C LEU A 173 22.32 17.60 -15.85
N SER A 174 23.01 18.66 -16.30
CA SER A 174 23.25 18.92 -17.73
C SER A 174 24.24 17.95 -18.36
N ARG A 175 25.09 17.30 -17.56
CA ARG A 175 26.15 16.38 -17.99
C ARG A 175 25.78 14.91 -17.81
N ALA A 176 24.65 14.62 -17.17
CA ALA A 176 24.16 13.30 -16.84
C ALA A 176 24.11 12.32 -18.02
N GLY A 177 23.85 12.81 -19.24
CA GLY A 177 23.86 11.98 -20.46
C GLY A 177 25.24 11.48 -20.89
N ARG A 178 26.32 12.04 -20.35
CA ARG A 178 27.72 11.66 -20.63
C ARG A 178 28.37 10.97 -19.44
N GLU A 179 28.02 11.37 -18.22
CA GLU A 179 28.60 10.87 -16.97
C GLU A 179 27.51 10.50 -15.95
N PRO A 180 26.69 9.47 -16.22
CA PRO A 180 25.58 9.09 -15.34
C PRO A 180 26.04 8.62 -13.96
N GLU A 181 27.26 8.08 -13.86
CA GLU A 181 27.90 7.65 -12.61
C GLU A 181 28.21 8.84 -11.67
N ALA A 182 28.22 10.07 -12.18
CA ALA A 182 28.45 11.28 -11.39
C ALA A 182 27.21 11.71 -10.58
N LEU A 183 26.03 11.17 -10.90
CA LEU A 183 24.80 11.49 -10.17
C LEU A 183 24.60 10.55 -8.98
N PRO A 184 23.99 11.01 -7.88
CA PRO A 184 23.73 10.17 -6.71
C PRO A 184 22.72 9.08 -7.06
N THR A 185 23.02 7.84 -6.69
CA THR A 185 22.14 6.67 -6.83
C THR A 185 21.76 6.12 -5.46
N GLY A 186 20.81 5.19 -5.41
CA GLY A 186 20.43 4.50 -4.19
C GLY A 186 19.83 3.12 -4.47
N GLU A 187 19.63 2.33 -3.42
CA GLU A 187 19.18 0.93 -3.54
C GLU A 187 17.73 0.80 -4.02
N VAL A 188 16.87 1.78 -3.74
CA VAL A 188 15.43 1.68 -4.00
C VAL A 188 15.15 1.83 -5.49
N PHE A 189 15.68 2.89 -6.11
CA PHE A 189 15.44 3.15 -7.54
C PHE A 189 16.58 2.63 -8.42
N GLY A 190 17.78 2.41 -7.86
CA GLY A 190 18.98 1.99 -8.58
C GLY A 190 19.56 3.05 -9.51
N ARG A 191 18.96 4.25 -9.54
CA ARG A 191 19.31 5.41 -10.34
C ARG A 191 18.87 6.67 -9.61
N THR A 192 19.35 7.82 -10.08
CA THR A 192 18.89 9.13 -9.59
C THR A 192 17.43 9.32 -9.97
N ILE A 193 16.57 9.52 -8.98
CA ILE A 193 15.16 9.87 -9.12
C ILE A 193 14.93 11.39 -8.96
N ALA A 194 15.78 12.08 -8.18
CA ALA A 194 15.70 13.53 -8.06
C ALA A 194 15.94 14.20 -9.43
N TYR A 195 15.08 15.15 -9.80
CA TYR A 195 15.09 15.85 -11.10
C TYR A 195 15.03 14.92 -12.33
N ASN A 196 14.54 13.69 -12.16
CA ASN A 196 14.53 12.68 -13.19
C ASN A 196 13.22 11.87 -13.18
N VAL A 197 13.04 11.03 -14.19
CA VAL A 197 12.00 10.00 -14.25
C VAL A 197 12.65 8.64 -14.43
N VAL A 198 12.17 7.63 -13.71
CA VAL A 198 12.62 6.25 -13.86
C VAL A 198 11.48 5.46 -14.52
N PRO A 199 11.59 5.09 -15.81
CA PRO A 199 10.53 4.40 -16.54
C PRO A 199 10.52 2.89 -16.22
N ARG A 200 10.57 2.54 -14.93
CA ARG A 200 10.50 1.17 -14.44
C ARG A 200 9.99 1.17 -13.00
N VAL A 201 8.89 0.46 -12.78
CA VAL A 201 8.33 0.20 -11.46
C VAL A 201 8.21 -1.31 -11.30
N GLU A 202 8.64 -1.84 -10.16
CA GLU A 202 8.75 -3.28 -9.88
C GLU A 202 9.70 -4.03 -10.85
N ARG A 203 9.62 -5.37 -10.85
CA ARG A 203 10.44 -6.26 -11.67
C ARG A 203 9.74 -6.47 -13.02
N PHE A 204 10.52 -6.65 -14.08
CA PHE A 204 9.99 -7.15 -15.34
C PHE A 204 9.36 -8.52 -15.15
N ASP A 205 8.25 -8.74 -15.84
CA ASP A 205 7.65 -10.06 -15.94
C ASP A 205 8.30 -10.84 -17.10
N PRO A 206 7.95 -12.11 -17.34
CA PRO A 206 8.54 -12.89 -18.44
C PRO A 206 8.37 -12.28 -19.84
N ASN A 207 7.42 -11.37 -20.02
CA ASN A 207 7.10 -10.72 -21.30
C ASN A 207 7.71 -9.32 -21.44
N GLY A 208 8.48 -8.86 -20.44
CA GLY A 208 9.04 -7.51 -20.37
C GLY A 208 8.20 -6.63 -19.47
#